data_AF-A0AAD9K4K3-F1
#
_entry.id   AF-A0AAD9K4K3-F1
#
_cell.length_a   1.000
_cell.length_b   1.000
_cell.length_c   1.000
_cell.angle_alpha   90.00
_cell.angle_beta   90.00
_cell.angle_gamma   90.00
#
_symmetry.space_group_name_H-M   'P 1'
#
loop_
_entity.id
_entity.type
_entity.pdbx_description
1 polymer ?
#
loop_
_entity_poly.entity_id
_entity_poly.type
_entity_poly.pdbx_seq_one_letter_code
_entity_poly.pdbx_strand_id
1 'polypeptide(L)'
;MYVCMYVCMYVCMYVCMYVCMYVCMYVCMYVCMYVCMYVCMYVCMYYVCMYVCMYVCMYVCMYVCMYVCMYVREYVCTCVCVYACTCIRVYVCKCIYRFPRTRFNLSVINL
;
A
#
# COMPACT_ATOMS: atom_id res chain seq x y z
N MET A 1 20.73 54.99 -53.64
CA MET A 1 20.28 53.57 -53.70
C MET A 1 21.18 52.62 -52.90
N TYR A 2 22.52 52.66 -53.06
CA TYR A 2 23.44 51.78 -52.30
C TYR A 2 23.34 51.90 -50.77
N VAL A 3 23.21 53.11 -50.24
CA VAL A 3 23.11 53.34 -48.79
C VAL A 3 21.85 52.69 -48.20
N CYS A 4 20.71 52.80 -48.87
CA CYS A 4 19.46 52.20 -48.41
C CYS A 4 19.53 50.66 -48.39
N MET A 5 20.16 50.05 -49.40
CA MET A 5 20.36 48.60 -49.47
C MET A 5 21.30 48.11 -48.37
N TYR A 6 22.37 48.85 -48.09
CA TYR A 6 23.34 48.49 -47.06
C TYR A 6 22.72 48.57 -45.65
N VAL A 7 21.97 49.64 -45.36
CA VAL A 7 21.27 49.81 -44.09
C VAL A 7 20.21 48.73 -43.90
N CYS A 8 19.40 48.43 -44.93
CA CYS A 8 18.40 47.35 -44.85
C CYS A 8 19.05 45.99 -44.56
N MET A 9 20.13 45.64 -45.26
CA MET A 9 20.84 44.37 -45.05
C MET A 9 21.42 44.29 -43.63
N TYR A 10 22.03 45.37 -43.14
CA TYR A 10 22.64 45.39 -41.82
C TYR A 10 21.59 45.26 -40.72
N VAL A 11 20.48 46.01 -40.81
CA VAL A 11 19.39 45.95 -39.84
C VAL A 11 18.71 44.58 -39.86
N CYS A 12 18.41 44.02 -41.03
CA CYS A 12 17.83 42.68 -41.12
C CYS A 12 18.74 41.62 -40.50
N MET A 13 20.04 41.63 -40.82
CA MET A 13 21.00 40.67 -40.27
C MET A 13 21.11 40.81 -38.75
N TYR A 14 21.19 42.03 -38.24
CA TYR A 14 21.32 42.27 -36.80
C TYR A 14 20.07 41.86 -36.04
N VAL A 15 18.88 42.24 -36.53
CA VAL A 15 17.60 41.88 -35.91
C VAL A 15 17.38 40.37 -35.97
N CYS A 16 17.62 39.71 -37.10
CA CYS A 16 17.49 38.26 -37.21
C CYS A 16 18.44 37.54 -36.25
N MET A 17 19.72 37.92 -36.20
CA MET A 17 20.68 37.29 -35.31
C MET A 17 20.32 37.49 -33.84
N TYR A 18 19.93 38.71 -33.46
CA TYR A 18 19.60 39.01 -32.07
C TYR A 18 18.32 38.31 -31.63
N VAL A 19 17.27 38.34 -32.45
CA VAL A 19 16.00 37.66 -32.15
C VAL A 19 16.18 36.16 -32.12
N CYS A 20 16.89 35.56 -33.08
CA CYS A 20 17.15 34.12 -33.07
C CYS A 20 17.96 33.70 -31.84
N MET A 21 19.05 34.40 -31.52
CA MET A 21 19.87 34.06 -30.34
C MET A 21 19.08 34.22 -29.04
N TYR A 22 18.33 35.32 -28.90
CA TYR A 22 17.59 35.59 -27.68
C TYR A 22 16.43 34.61 -27.52
N VAL A 23 15.63 34.37 -28.57
CA VAL A 23 14.50 33.42 -28.52
C VAL A 23 15.01 32.00 -28.30
N CYS A 24 16.04 31.55 -29.02
CA CYS A 24 16.59 30.21 -28.81
C CYS A 24 17.13 30.04 -27.38
N MET A 25 17.95 30.97 -26.88
CA MET A 25 18.50 30.87 -25.53
C MET A 25 17.41 30.91 -24.46
N TYR A 26 16.47 31.84 -24.57
CA TYR A 26 15.43 32.00 -23.56
C TYR A 26 14.45 30.84 -23.59
N VAL A 27 13.95 30.44 -24.77
CA VAL A 27 13.00 29.33 -24.89
C VAL A 27 13.66 28.01 -24.50
N CYS A 28 14.88 27.73 -24.94
CA CYS A 28 15.57 26.49 -24.55
C CYS A 28 15.83 26.46 -23.04
N MET A 29 16.36 27.52 -22.44
CA MET A 29 16.61 27.55 -20.99
C MET A 29 15.32 27.44 -20.19
N TYR A 30 14.27 28.18 -20.57
CA TYR A 30 13.01 28.16 -19.82
C TYR A 30 12.32 26.81 -19.97
N VAL A 31 12.19 26.28 -21.18
CA VAL A 31 11.55 24.98 -21.43
C VAL A 31 12.33 23.86 -20.77
N CYS A 32 13.66 23.82 -20.89
CA CYS A 32 14.47 22.79 -20.23
C CYS A 32 14.33 22.87 -18.71
N MET A 33 14.45 24.06 -18.10
CA MET A 33 14.33 24.20 -16.65
C MET A 33 12.92 23.85 -16.15
N TYR A 34 11.88 24.33 -16.84
CA TYR A 34 10.51 24.08 -16.44
C TYR A 34 10.13 22.61 -16.61
N VAL A 35 10.44 22.01 -17.76
CA VAL A 35 10.14 20.60 -18.02
C VAL A 35 10.94 19.70 -17.08
N CYS A 36 12.24 19.94 -16.89
CA CYS A 36 13.03 19.13 -15.96
C CYS A 36 12.54 19.26 -14.52
N MET A 37 12.29 20.48 -14.02
CA MET A 37 11.80 20.67 -12.65
C MET A 37 10.40 20.08 -12.46
N TYR A 38 9.49 20.30 -13.41
CA TYR A 38 8.13 19.82 -13.30
C TYR A 38 8.09 18.29 -13.41
N VAL A 39 8.75 17.71 -14.42
CA VAL A 39 8.79 16.25 -14.58
C VAL A 39 9.48 15.58 -13.39
N CYS A 40 10.66 16.05 -12.96
CA CYS A 40 11.35 15.45 -11.82
C CYS A 40 10.54 15.59 -10.53
N MET A 41 10.00 16.77 -10.21
CA MET A 41 9.26 16.96 -8.95
C MET A 41 7.91 16.25 -8.95
N TYR A 42 7.10 16.41 -10.01
CA TYR A 42 5.77 15.80 -10.05
C TYR A 42 5.84 14.29 -10.25
N VAL A 43 6.67 13.80 -11.16
CA VAL A 43 6.72 12.36 -11.44
C VAL A 43 7.45 11.62 -10.31
N CYS A 44 8.63 12.07 -9.90
CA CYS A 44 9.40 11.33 -8.90
C CYS A 44 8.78 11.45 -7.50
N MET A 45 8.46 12.66 -7.04
CA MET A 45 7.99 12.83 -5.65
C MET A 45 6.50 12.50 -5.50
N TYR A 46 5.66 13.00 -6.41
CA TYR A 46 4.21 12.86 -6.24
C TYR A 46 3.71 11.51 -6.73
N TYR A 47 4.10 11.07 -7.93
CA TYR A 47 3.62 9.81 -8.47
C TYR A 47 4.35 8.60 -7.87
N VAL A 48 5.69 8.59 -7.88
CA VAL A 48 6.41 7.39 -7.42
C VAL A 48 6.38 7.31 -5.90
N CYS A 49 6.87 8.32 -5.17
CA CYS A 49 6.94 8.20 -3.72
C CYS A 49 5.57 8.19 -3.05
N MET A 50 4.68 9.16 -3.33
CA MET A 50 3.40 9.19 -2.61
C MET A 50 2.46 8.07 -3.06
N TYR A 51 2.29 7.84 -4.37
CA TYR A 51 1.35 6.82 -4.82
C TYR A 51 1.84 5.42 -4.50
N VAL A 52 3.09 5.07 -4.81
CA VAL A 52 3.60 3.72 -4.54
C VAL A 52 3.71 3.48 -3.04
N CYS A 53 4.28 4.39 -2.26
CA CYS A 53 4.40 4.16 -0.82
C CYS A 53 3.03 4.11 -0.14
N MET A 54 2.11 5.04 -0.43
CA MET A 54 0.79 5.03 0.22
C MET A 54 -0.03 3.82 -0.22
N TYR A 55 -0.05 3.50 -1.52
CA TYR A 55 -0.84 2.38 -2.02
C TYR A 55 -0.28 1.05 -1.54
N VAL A 56 1.04 0.83 -1.65
CA VAL A 56 1.67 -0.41 -1.18
C VAL A 56 1.55 -0.53 0.33
N CYS A 57 1.87 0.51 1.11
CA CYS A 57 1.75 0.44 2.57
C CYS A 57 0.31 0.19 3.00
N MET A 58 -0.68 0.94 2.47
CA MET A 58 -2.08 0.76 2.86
C MET A 58 -2.60 -0.61 2.44
N TYR A 59 -2.32 -1.05 1.21
CA TYR A 59 -2.82 -2.32 0.70
C TYR A 59 -2.17 -3.50 1.42
N VAL A 60 -0.85 -3.49 1.59
CA VAL A 60 -0.14 -4.55 2.31
C VAL A 60 -0.56 -4.57 3.78
N CYS A 61 -0.61 -3.43 4.47
CA CYS A 61 -1.05 -3.39 5.88
C CYS A 61 -2.48 -3.88 6.04
N MET A 62 -3.43 -3.42 5.22
CA MET A 62 -4.82 -3.86 5.30
C MET A 62 -4.97 -5.34 4.96
N TYR A 63 -4.29 -5.82 3.92
CA TYR A 63 -4.38 -7.21 3.49
C TYR A 63 -3.76 -8.14 4.54
N VAL A 64 -2.54 -7.84 5.02
CA VAL A 64 -1.86 -8.63 6.05
C VAL A 64 -2.67 -8.61 7.35
N CYS A 65 -3.13 -7.44 7.82
CA CYS A 65 -3.94 -7.36 9.03
C CYS A 65 -5.24 -8.17 8.90
N MET A 66 -5.95 -8.06 7.78
CA MET A 66 -7.20 -8.82 7.57
C MET A 66 -6.92 -10.32 7.50
N TYR A 67 -5.90 -10.74 6.75
CA TYR A 67 -5.55 -12.16 6.63
C TYR A 67 -5.13 -12.74 7.96
N VAL A 68 -4.19 -12.09 8.66
CA VAL A 68 -3.71 -12.55 9.96
C VAL A 68 -4.85 -12.58 10.98
N CYS A 69 -5.68 -11.53 11.06
CA CYS A 69 -6.81 -11.51 11.99
C CYS A 69 -7.85 -12.60 11.68
N MET A 70 -8.17 -12.84 10.41
CA MET A 70 -9.12 -13.89 10.01
C MET A 70 -8.53 -15.27 10.31
N TYR A 71 -7.27 -15.53 9.93
CA TYR A 71 -6.61 -16.81 10.15
C TYR A 71 -6.42 -17.10 11.64
N VAL A 72 -5.94 -16.13 12.42
CA VAL A 72 -5.77 -16.28 13.86
C VAL A 72 -7.12 -16.48 14.54
N ARG A 73 -8.16 -15.71 14.16
CA ARG A 73 -9.50 -15.89 14.72
C ARG A 73 -10.06 -17.27 14.39
N GLU A 74 -10.00 -17.72 13.14
CA GLU A 74 -10.49 -19.04 12.76
C GLU A 74 -9.69 -20.16 13.43
N TYR A 75 -8.36 -20.11 13.42
CA TYR A 75 -7.52 -21.13 14.06
C TYR A 75 -7.70 -21.15 15.57
N VAL A 76 -7.70 -19.99 16.24
CA VAL A 76 -7.87 -19.90 17.70
C VAL A 76 -9.28 -20.34 18.09
N CYS A 77 -10.32 -19.87 17.40
CA CYS A 77 -11.69 -20.28 17.69
C CYS A 77 -11.86 -21.78 17.47
N THR A 78 -11.39 -22.35 16.34
CA THR A 78 -11.51 -23.79 16.05
C THR A 78 -10.69 -24.63 17.00
N CYS A 79 -9.44 -24.30 17.30
CA CYS A 79 -8.66 -25.07 18.25
C CYS A 79 -9.27 -24.99 19.65
N VAL A 80 -9.61 -23.80 20.17
CA VAL A 80 -10.21 -23.68 21.49
C VAL A 80 -11.55 -24.42 21.58
N CYS A 81 -12.43 -24.28 20.58
CA CYS A 81 -13.72 -24.98 20.63
C CYS A 81 -13.56 -26.49 20.46
N VAL A 82 -12.69 -26.99 19.57
CA VAL A 82 -12.46 -28.44 19.40
C VAL A 82 -11.76 -29.03 20.63
N TYR A 83 -10.72 -28.38 21.16
CA TYR A 83 -10.08 -28.82 22.41
C TYR A 83 -11.05 -28.76 23.57
N ALA A 84 -11.79 -27.67 23.78
CA ALA A 84 -12.79 -27.61 24.86
C ALA A 84 -13.87 -28.70 24.68
N CYS A 85 -14.43 -28.87 23.48
CA CYS A 85 -15.45 -29.88 23.21
C CYS A 85 -14.93 -31.32 23.39
N THR A 86 -13.72 -31.61 22.95
CA THR A 86 -13.09 -32.94 23.12
C THR A 86 -12.73 -33.18 24.58
N CYS A 87 -12.13 -32.20 25.27
CA CYS A 87 -11.86 -32.28 26.70
C CYS A 87 -13.13 -32.53 27.49
N ILE A 88 -14.18 -31.73 27.29
CA ILE A 88 -15.47 -31.90 27.98
C ILE A 88 -16.05 -33.28 27.68
N ARG A 89 -16.10 -33.72 26.42
CA ARG A 89 -16.60 -35.06 26.09
C ARG A 89 -15.77 -36.17 26.75
N VAL A 90 -14.45 -36.08 26.73
CA VAL A 90 -13.56 -37.10 27.32
C VAL A 90 -13.63 -37.10 28.86
N TYR A 91 -13.71 -35.94 29.51
CA TYR A 91 -13.88 -35.84 30.97
C TYR A 91 -15.25 -36.31 31.41
N VAL A 92 -16.32 -35.90 30.73
CA VAL A 92 -17.69 -36.36 31.00
C VAL A 92 -17.78 -37.87 30.76
N CYS A 93 -17.24 -38.38 29.65
CA CYS A 93 -17.20 -39.83 29.41
C CYS A 93 -16.33 -40.56 30.46
N LYS A 94 -15.16 -40.06 30.87
CA LYS A 94 -14.40 -40.68 31.97
C LYS A 94 -15.17 -40.65 33.29
N CYS A 95 -15.85 -39.56 33.61
CA CYS A 95 -16.66 -39.46 34.83
C CYS A 95 -17.86 -40.41 34.80
N ILE A 96 -18.55 -40.54 33.66
CA ILE A 96 -19.69 -41.45 33.50
C ILE A 96 -19.25 -42.92 33.44
N TYR A 97 -18.21 -43.25 32.66
CA TYR A 97 -17.70 -44.62 32.51
C TYR A 97 -16.84 -45.09 33.68
N ARG A 98 -16.38 -44.19 34.57
CA ARG A 98 -15.74 -44.55 35.86
C ARG A 98 -16.68 -44.47 37.06
N PHE A 99 -17.91 -44.00 36.87
CA PHE A 99 -19.01 -44.09 37.83
C PHE A 99 -20.23 -44.82 37.26
N PRO A 100 -20.11 -46.12 36.93
CA PRO A 100 -21.23 -47.01 37.15
C PRO A 100 -20.81 -48.24 37.96
N ARG A 101 -21.64 -48.56 38.97
CA ARG A 101 -21.84 -49.89 39.58
C ARG A 101 -21.20 -50.23 40.94
N THR A 102 -21.02 -49.30 41.88
CA THR A 102 -20.89 -49.68 43.31
C THR A 102 -21.63 -48.79 44.32
N ARG A 103 -22.04 -47.55 44.00
CA ARG A 103 -22.64 -46.64 44.99
C ARG A 103 -24.15 -46.37 44.91
N PHE A 104 -24.87 -46.85 43.90
CA PHE A 104 -26.33 -46.64 43.82
C PHE A 104 -27.19 -47.78 44.38
N ASN A 105 -26.64 -48.97 44.65
CA ASN A 105 -27.42 -50.10 45.21
C ASN A 105 -27.30 -50.28 46.73
N LEU A 106 -26.50 -49.46 47.44
CA LEU A 106 -26.39 -49.53 48.92
C LEU A 106 -27.05 -48.36 49.65
N SER A 107 -27.32 -47.24 48.96
CA SER A 107 -27.94 -46.07 49.59
C SER A 107 -29.47 -46.02 49.49
N VAL A 108 -30.11 -47.00 48.83
CA VAL A 108 -31.58 -47.07 48.67
C VAL A 108 -32.19 -48.25 49.47
N ILE A 109 -31.38 -49.06 50.16
CA ILE A 109 -31.85 -50.15 51.03
C ILE A 109 -31.79 -49.77 52.53
N ASN A 110 -31.20 -48.63 52.90
CA ASN A 110 -30.97 -48.25 54.32
C ASN A 110 -31.39 -46.82 54.72
N LEU A 111 -32.28 -46.15 53.98
CA LEU A 111 -32.99 -44.94 54.44
C LEU A 111 -34.40 -44.88 53.83
#